data_AF-A0A7W1JK58-F1
#
_entry.id   AF-A0A7W1JK58-F1
#
_cell.length_a   1.000
_cell.length_b   1.000
_cell.length_c   1.000
_cell.angle_alpha   90.00
_cell.angle_beta   90.00
_cell.angle_gamma   90.00
#
_symmetry.space_group_name_H-M   'P 1'
#
loop_
_entity.id
_entity.type
_entity.pdbx_description
1 polymer ?
#
loop_
_entity_poly.entity_id
_entity_poly.type
_entity_poly.pdbx_seq_one_letter_code
_entity_poly.pdbx_strand_id
1 'polypeptide(L)'
;MHAIDECALRWFLQREAGGASPGTAAQGFGAVVHALAAGVADGDLPADQAAVRDELDLVWDRLPFPVSWASSAERAEASAALGRFLDWHRADRGRTALAAELEFDVTVPVGADTARLRGSIDRVELDRDGAVVVVDLKTGRTAPARAAVERHAQLGVYQLAVEAGATTEVAGGSGRPGGAELVQLRHQRRAGVHVQHQPADVTGRTAATQLAHAVAVVRGERFAATPGPACAHCEFTPVCPAQPAGRTLLDRSHDDTEQS
;
A
#
# COMPACT_ATOMS: atom_id res chain seq x y z
N MET A 1 -0.69 -8.36 2.81
CA MET A 1 -0.94 -9.36 1.76
C MET A 1 0.13 -9.33 0.68
N HIS A 2 0.40 -8.20 0.01
CA HIS A 2 1.42 -8.11 -1.06
C HIS A 2 2.77 -8.80 -0.76
N ALA A 3 3.32 -8.61 0.44
CA ALA A 3 4.60 -9.20 0.83
C ALA A 3 4.60 -10.75 0.87
N ILE A 4 3.48 -11.39 1.23
CA ILE A 4 3.40 -12.86 1.28
C ILE A 4 3.33 -13.47 -0.12
N ASP A 5 2.65 -12.79 -1.05
CA ASP A 5 2.53 -13.20 -2.45
C ASP A 5 3.85 -12.99 -3.22
N GLU A 6 4.62 -11.95 -2.87
CA GLU A 6 5.95 -11.72 -3.44
C GLU A 6 6.99 -12.74 -2.94
N CYS A 7 7.04 -13.01 -1.63
CA CYS A 7 7.93 -14.00 -1.03
C CYS A 7 7.51 -14.35 0.40
N ALA A 8 6.98 -15.55 0.60
CA ALA A 8 6.48 -16.02 1.89
C ALA A 8 7.56 -16.04 2.99
N LEU A 9 8.80 -16.43 2.67
CA LEU A 9 9.91 -16.42 3.63
C LEU A 9 10.23 -15.00 4.12
N ARG A 10 10.24 -14.00 3.21
CA ARG A 10 10.49 -12.61 3.59
C ARG A 10 9.42 -12.12 4.56
N TRP A 11 8.15 -12.36 4.25
CA TRP A 11 7.03 -11.99 5.12
C TRP A 11 7.16 -12.62 6.52
N PHE A 12 7.50 -13.91 6.60
CA PHE A 12 7.69 -14.63 7.85
C PHE A 12 8.83 -14.02 8.69
N LEU A 13 10.01 -13.82 8.09
CA LEU A 13 11.17 -13.27 8.79
C LEU A 13 10.93 -11.83 9.27
N GLN A 14 10.22 -10.99 8.52
CA GLN A 14 9.83 -9.65 8.98
C GLN A 14 8.94 -9.69 10.22
N ARG A 15 8.06 -10.68 10.29
CA ARG A 15 7.12 -10.85 11.40
C ARG A 15 7.80 -11.42 12.65
N GLU A 16 8.64 -12.44 12.50
CA GLU A 16 9.32 -13.11 13.62
C GLU A 16 10.55 -12.35 14.15
N ALA A 17 11.31 -11.70 13.27
CA ALA A 17 12.53 -11.00 13.67
C ALA A 17 12.27 -9.63 14.34
N GLY A 18 11.00 -9.19 14.44
CA GLY A 18 10.60 -7.97 15.14
C GLY A 18 11.21 -6.66 14.59
N GLY A 19 11.77 -6.69 13.38
CA GLY A 19 12.60 -5.63 12.83
C GLY A 19 11.78 -4.47 12.27
N ALA A 20 11.28 -3.57 13.13
CA ALA A 20 11.01 -2.21 12.69
C ALA A 20 12.37 -1.51 12.54
N SER A 21 12.96 -1.58 11.34
CA SER A 21 14.08 -0.70 10.99
C SER A 21 13.65 0.75 11.26
N PRO A 22 14.54 1.62 11.80
CA PRO A 22 14.24 3.03 11.98
C PRO A 22 13.66 3.62 10.68
N GLY A 23 12.59 4.39 10.79
CA GLY A 23 11.92 4.99 9.64
C GLY A 23 12.91 5.79 8.78
N THR A 24 12.98 5.47 7.51
CA THR A 24 13.79 6.20 6.53
C THR A 24 13.19 7.58 6.24
N ALA A 25 14.00 8.51 5.73
CA ALA A 25 13.52 9.81 5.25
C ALA A 25 12.37 9.69 4.22
N ALA A 26 12.38 8.64 3.39
CA ALA A 26 11.30 8.37 2.43
C ALA A 26 9.98 7.93 3.11
N GLN A 27 10.06 7.15 4.20
CA GLN A 27 8.88 6.80 4.99
C GLN A 27 8.33 8.01 5.73
N GLY A 28 9.21 8.85 6.30
CA GLY A 28 8.84 10.11 6.94
C GLY A 28 8.16 11.08 5.96
N PHE A 29 8.73 11.24 4.76
CA PHE A 29 8.11 11.99 3.66
C PHE A 29 6.68 11.50 3.40
N GLY A 30 6.52 10.19 3.21
CA GLY A 30 5.24 9.58 2.89
C GLY A 30 4.21 9.85 3.98
N ALA A 31 4.56 9.58 5.23
CA ALA A 31 3.68 9.78 6.38
C ALA A 31 3.20 11.24 6.50
N VAL A 32 4.11 12.22 6.32
CA VAL A 32 3.74 13.64 6.38
C VAL A 32 2.79 14.01 5.24
N VAL A 33 3.07 13.58 4.01
CA VAL A 33 2.18 13.88 2.87
C VAL A 33 0.79 13.26 3.05
N HIS A 34 0.69 12.02 3.56
CA HIS A 34 -0.58 11.38 3.85
C HIS A 34 -1.35 12.11 4.96
N ALA A 35 -0.70 12.43 6.08
CA ALA A 35 -1.34 13.13 7.19
C ALA A 35 -1.92 14.49 6.77
N LEU A 36 -1.18 15.26 5.96
CA LEU A 36 -1.66 16.54 5.44
C LEU A 36 -2.79 16.36 4.42
N ALA A 37 -2.71 15.35 3.55
CA ALA A 37 -3.77 15.04 2.61
C ALA A 37 -5.06 14.59 3.31
N ALA A 38 -4.94 13.81 4.38
CA ALA A 38 -6.05 13.38 5.24
C ALA A 38 -6.70 14.58 5.93
N GLY A 39 -5.91 15.44 6.58
CA GLY A 39 -6.42 16.67 7.20
C GLY A 39 -7.18 17.58 6.22
N VAL A 40 -6.72 17.67 4.96
CA VAL A 40 -7.47 18.39 3.92
C VAL A 40 -8.77 17.67 3.52
N ALA A 41 -8.74 16.34 3.43
CA ALA A 41 -9.90 15.56 3.03
C ALA A 41 -11.01 15.56 4.08
N ASP A 42 -10.65 15.56 5.37
CA ASP A 42 -11.60 15.64 6.49
C ASP A 42 -12.03 17.08 6.82
N GLY A 43 -11.34 18.08 6.26
CA GLY A 43 -11.65 19.50 6.43
C GLY A 43 -10.97 20.17 7.64
N ASP A 44 -10.11 19.45 8.36
CA ASP A 44 -9.28 19.97 9.45
C ASP A 44 -8.21 20.97 8.96
N LEU A 45 -7.75 20.78 7.72
CA LEU A 45 -6.82 21.66 7.04
C LEU A 45 -7.50 22.27 5.80
N PRO A 46 -7.45 23.60 5.59
CA PRO A 46 -7.99 24.17 4.37
C PRO A 46 -7.36 23.53 3.14
N ALA A 47 -8.19 23.18 2.15
CA ALA A 47 -7.74 22.82 0.83
C ALA A 47 -7.15 24.07 0.14
N ASP A 48 -5.99 24.54 0.60
CA ASP A 48 -5.24 25.71 0.15
C ASP A 48 -3.73 25.44 0.17
N GLN A 49 -3.02 25.96 -0.82
CA GLN A 49 -1.60 25.65 -0.97
C GLN A 49 -0.73 26.35 0.07
N ALA A 50 -1.10 27.54 0.55
CA ALA A 50 -0.35 28.22 1.61
C ALA A 50 -0.55 27.51 2.93
N ALA A 51 -1.80 27.22 3.31
CA ALA A 51 -2.12 26.50 4.55
C ALA A 51 -1.38 25.16 4.66
N VAL A 52 -1.38 24.36 3.58
CA VAL A 52 -0.69 23.07 3.57
C VAL A 52 0.83 23.20 3.63
N ARG A 53 1.42 24.25 3.03
CA ARG A 53 2.87 24.50 3.15
C ARG A 53 3.27 24.94 4.54
N ASP A 54 2.46 25.78 5.19
CA ASP A 54 2.73 26.25 6.54
C ASP A 54 2.73 25.05 7.52
N GLU A 55 1.78 24.14 7.39
CA GLU A 55 1.73 22.92 8.22
C GLU A 55 2.89 21.97 7.91
N LEU A 56 3.26 21.82 6.63
CA LEU A 56 4.43 21.05 6.22
C LEU A 56 5.70 21.56 6.93
N ASP A 57 5.87 22.87 7.02
CA ASP A 57 7.07 23.50 7.60
C ASP A 57 7.19 23.25 9.10
N LEU A 58 6.08 23.14 9.83
CA LEU A 58 6.07 22.86 11.27
C LEU A 58 6.61 21.47 11.62
N VAL A 59 6.43 20.51 10.71
CA VAL A 59 6.77 19.09 10.93
C VAL A 59 8.02 18.65 10.19
N TRP A 60 8.42 19.38 9.13
CA TRP A 60 9.49 18.95 8.23
C TRP A 60 10.85 18.76 8.92
N ASP A 61 11.21 19.69 9.80
CA ASP A 61 12.50 19.68 10.49
C ASP A 61 12.64 18.53 11.50
N ARG A 62 11.56 17.79 11.77
CA ARG A 62 11.57 16.58 12.63
C ARG A 62 11.98 15.32 11.87
N LEU A 63 12.06 15.36 10.54
CA LEU A 63 12.40 14.20 9.72
C LEU A 63 13.93 13.98 9.66
N PRO A 64 14.41 12.72 9.77
CA PRO A 64 15.83 12.42 9.80
C PRO A 64 16.44 12.48 8.39
N PHE A 65 16.92 13.66 7.97
CA PHE A 65 17.68 13.80 6.74
C PHE A 65 19.19 13.84 7.01
N PRO A 66 20.01 13.05 6.29
CA PRO A 66 21.45 12.98 6.52
C PRO A 66 22.19 14.26 6.07
N VAL A 67 21.61 15.03 5.15
CA VAL A 67 22.21 16.26 4.58
C VAL A 67 21.13 17.30 4.25
N SER A 68 21.45 18.58 4.45
CA SER A 68 20.49 19.71 4.34
C SER A 68 19.96 19.95 2.93
N TRP A 69 20.78 19.75 1.90
CA TRP A 69 20.35 19.91 0.51
C TRP A 69 19.33 18.83 0.10
N ALA A 70 19.47 17.60 0.60
CA ALA A 70 18.52 16.52 0.35
C ALA A 70 17.19 16.79 1.07
N SER A 71 17.24 17.30 2.31
CA SER A 71 16.04 17.77 3.02
C SER A 71 15.31 18.85 2.23
N SER A 72 16.04 19.85 1.74
CA SER A 72 15.47 20.97 0.98
C SER A 72 14.80 20.50 -0.32
N ALA A 73 15.44 19.57 -1.04
CA ALA A 73 14.91 19.01 -2.28
C ALA A 73 13.65 18.16 -2.02
N GLU A 74 13.66 17.29 -1.00
CA GLU A 74 12.49 16.50 -0.65
C GLU A 74 11.35 17.39 -0.11
N ARG A 75 11.65 18.50 0.57
CA ARG A 75 10.62 19.46 1.03
C ARG A 75 9.90 20.10 -0.15
N ALA A 76 10.67 20.57 -1.13
CA ALA A 76 10.13 21.13 -2.35
C ALA A 76 9.26 20.11 -3.10
N GLU A 77 9.68 18.84 -3.14
CA GLU A 77 8.89 17.76 -3.74
C GLU A 77 7.62 17.45 -2.95
N ALA A 78 7.66 17.45 -1.62
CA ALA A 78 6.47 17.25 -0.78
C ALA A 78 5.44 18.37 -1.02
N SER A 79 5.88 19.63 -1.06
CA SER A 79 5.05 20.78 -1.40
C SER A 79 4.43 20.66 -2.79
N ALA A 80 5.20 20.21 -3.80
CA ALA A 80 4.69 19.97 -5.14
C ALA A 80 3.68 18.81 -5.20
N ALA A 81 3.93 17.73 -4.45
CA ALA A 81 3.03 16.58 -4.34
C ALA A 81 1.69 16.96 -3.71
N LEU A 82 1.73 17.76 -2.64
CA LEU A 82 0.54 18.31 -1.99
C LEU A 82 -0.21 19.28 -2.90
N GLY A 83 0.48 20.09 -3.70
CA GLY A 83 -0.14 20.91 -4.74
C GLY A 83 -0.93 20.06 -5.75
N ARG A 84 -0.33 18.97 -6.24
CA ARG A 84 -1.01 18.03 -7.15
C ARG A 84 -2.21 17.33 -6.49
N PHE A 85 -2.09 16.98 -5.21
CA PHE A 85 -3.20 16.46 -4.42
C PHE A 85 -4.34 17.47 -4.31
N LEU A 86 -4.04 18.74 -4.00
CA LEU A 86 -5.05 19.80 -3.87
C LEU A 86 -5.82 20.02 -5.17
N ASP A 87 -5.13 20.06 -6.30
CA ASP A 87 -5.77 20.17 -7.62
C ASP A 87 -6.71 18.98 -7.89
N TRP A 88 -6.27 17.76 -7.56
CA TRP A 88 -7.07 16.55 -7.70
C TRP A 88 -8.25 16.46 -6.72
N HIS A 89 -8.05 16.92 -5.48
CA HIS A 89 -9.04 16.94 -4.42
C HIS A 89 -10.19 17.88 -4.78
N ARG A 90 -9.89 19.07 -5.31
CA ARG A 90 -10.89 20.09 -5.68
C ARG A 90 -11.59 19.82 -7.01
N ALA A 91 -11.05 18.95 -7.85
CA ALA A 91 -11.66 18.64 -9.15
C ALA A 91 -13.04 17.98 -8.97
N ASP A 92 -14.06 18.47 -9.70
CA ASP A 92 -15.34 17.76 -9.79
C ASP A 92 -15.16 16.46 -10.59
N ARG A 93 -15.06 15.36 -9.86
CA ARG A 93 -14.93 13.99 -10.39
C ARG A 93 -16.26 13.23 -10.33
N GLY A 94 -17.37 13.91 -10.05
CA GLY A 94 -18.67 13.28 -9.81
C GLY A 94 -18.65 12.33 -8.62
N ARG A 95 -17.84 12.64 -7.61
CA ARG A 95 -17.64 11.83 -6.40
C ARG A 95 -17.57 12.73 -5.18
N THR A 96 -18.08 12.23 -4.07
CA THR A 96 -18.04 12.91 -2.77
C THR A 96 -17.05 12.19 -1.86
N ALA A 97 -16.10 12.92 -1.28
CA ALA A 97 -15.24 12.37 -0.24
C ALA A 97 -16.06 12.13 1.03
N LEU A 98 -15.96 10.94 1.60
CA LEU A 98 -16.70 10.55 2.80
C LEU A 98 -15.81 10.50 4.05
N ALA A 99 -14.57 10.03 3.88
CA ALA A 99 -13.60 9.90 4.96
C ALA A 99 -12.18 9.85 4.39
N ALA A 100 -11.21 10.30 5.18
CA ALA A 100 -9.81 9.96 5.01
C ALA A 100 -9.31 9.05 6.15
N GLU A 101 -8.25 8.28 5.86
CA GLU A 101 -7.61 7.36 6.81
C GLU A 101 -8.62 6.47 7.57
N LEU A 102 -9.60 5.93 6.84
CA LEU A 102 -10.67 5.14 7.44
C LEU A 102 -10.11 3.80 7.92
N GLU A 103 -9.99 3.64 9.24
CA GLU A 103 -9.66 2.37 9.85
C GLU A 103 -10.79 1.34 9.65
N PHE A 104 -10.41 0.09 9.41
CA PHE A 104 -11.35 -1.01 9.31
C PHE A 104 -10.85 -2.28 10.00
N ASP A 105 -11.80 -3.08 10.49
CA ASP A 105 -11.58 -4.40 11.07
C ASP A 105 -12.77 -5.29 10.71
N VAL A 106 -12.61 -6.08 9.65
CA VAL A 106 -13.69 -6.91 9.09
C VAL A 106 -13.25 -8.36 8.99
N THR A 107 -14.20 -9.28 9.09
CA THR A 107 -13.94 -10.71 8.88
C THR A 107 -14.61 -11.14 7.59
N VAL A 108 -13.85 -11.78 6.70
CA VAL A 108 -14.31 -12.20 5.39
C VAL A 108 -14.20 -13.72 5.23
N PRO A 109 -15.16 -14.36 4.55
CA PRO A 109 -15.07 -15.78 4.24
C PRO A 109 -13.99 -16.03 3.18
N VAL A 110 -13.23 -17.13 3.34
CA VAL A 110 -12.15 -17.55 2.45
C VAL A 110 -12.23 -19.07 2.26
N GLY A 111 -13.04 -19.51 1.29
CA GLY A 111 -13.33 -20.93 1.12
C GLY A 111 -14.07 -21.49 2.35
N ALA A 112 -13.47 -22.48 3.02
CA ALA A 112 -13.98 -23.05 4.27
C ALA A 112 -13.49 -22.31 5.53
N ASP A 113 -12.54 -21.38 5.38
CA ASP A 113 -11.93 -20.62 6.46
C ASP A 113 -12.45 -19.17 6.48
N THR A 114 -11.99 -18.39 7.46
CA THR A 114 -12.22 -16.95 7.55
C THR A 114 -10.90 -16.20 7.71
N ALA A 115 -10.81 -15.01 7.12
CA ALA A 115 -9.69 -14.11 7.32
C ALA A 115 -10.16 -12.81 7.97
N ARG A 116 -9.43 -12.36 9.00
CA ARG A 116 -9.63 -11.03 9.60
C ARG A 116 -8.76 -10.03 8.86
N LEU A 117 -9.38 -9.03 8.24
CA LEU A 117 -8.72 -7.95 7.53
C LEU A 117 -8.73 -6.70 8.40
N ARG A 118 -7.55 -6.10 8.58
CA ARG A 118 -7.35 -4.86 9.32
C ARG A 118 -6.46 -3.92 8.53
N GLY A 119 -6.79 -2.65 8.54
CA GLY A 119 -5.99 -1.62 7.88
C GLY A 119 -6.64 -0.25 7.94
N SER A 120 -6.08 0.69 7.19
CA SER A 120 -6.63 2.01 6.91
C SER A 120 -6.78 2.17 5.40
N ILE A 121 -7.84 2.85 4.96
CA ILE A 121 -8.02 3.30 3.59
C ILE A 121 -7.77 4.80 3.55
N ASP A 122 -6.75 5.25 2.80
CA ASP A 122 -6.34 6.66 2.78
C ASP A 122 -7.49 7.61 2.47
N ARG A 123 -8.39 7.23 1.54
CA ARG A 123 -9.58 8.00 1.23
C ARG A 123 -10.72 7.14 0.69
N VAL A 124 -11.92 7.40 1.18
CA VAL A 124 -13.16 6.76 0.75
C VAL A 124 -14.04 7.79 0.05
N GLU A 125 -14.54 7.45 -1.13
CA GLU A 125 -15.44 8.30 -1.92
C GLU A 125 -16.73 7.56 -2.27
N LEU A 126 -17.81 8.31 -2.45
CA LEU A 126 -19.07 7.82 -2.99
C LEU A 126 -19.30 8.41 -4.39
N ASP A 127 -19.54 7.56 -5.37
CA ASP A 127 -19.94 8.00 -6.71
C ASP A 127 -21.44 8.34 -6.80
N ARG A 128 -21.85 8.90 -7.94
CA ARG A 128 -23.24 9.30 -8.22
C ARG A 128 -24.21 8.12 -8.25
N ASP A 129 -23.72 6.91 -8.50
CA ASP A 129 -24.53 5.69 -8.52
C ASP A 129 -24.65 5.06 -7.12
N GLY A 130 -23.98 5.63 -6.11
CA GLY A 130 -23.93 5.14 -4.74
C GLY A 130 -22.93 4.00 -4.53
N ALA A 131 -21.96 3.80 -5.43
CA ALA A 131 -20.86 2.86 -5.22
C ALA A 131 -19.69 3.54 -4.51
N VAL A 132 -19.00 2.77 -3.67
CA VAL A 132 -17.87 3.22 -2.87
C VAL A 132 -16.56 3.02 -3.64
N VAL A 133 -15.84 4.11 -3.88
CA VAL A 133 -14.52 4.09 -4.51
C VAL A 133 -13.45 4.29 -3.44
N VAL A 134 -12.53 3.35 -3.33
CA VAL A 134 -11.41 3.42 -2.39
C VAL A 134 -10.17 3.99 -3.08
N VAL A 135 -9.53 4.96 -2.47
CA VAL A 135 -8.37 5.65 -3.03
C VAL A 135 -7.16 5.43 -2.13
N ASP A 136 -6.04 5.05 -2.74
CA ASP A 136 -4.74 4.94 -2.09
C ASP A 136 -3.78 5.96 -2.74
N LEU A 137 -3.23 6.84 -1.91
CA LEU A 137 -2.30 7.88 -2.30
C LEU A 137 -0.89 7.28 -2.29
N LYS A 138 -0.15 7.46 -3.38
CA LYS A 138 1.22 6.94 -3.50
C LYS A 138 2.23 8.08 -3.63
N THR A 139 3.20 8.07 -2.72
CA THR A 139 4.34 9.00 -2.67
C THR A 139 5.64 8.39 -3.20
N GLY A 140 5.54 7.24 -3.88
CA GLY A 140 6.68 6.55 -4.49
C GLY A 140 7.24 7.28 -5.71
N ARG A 141 8.55 7.15 -5.95
CA ARG A 141 9.23 7.70 -7.14
C ARG A 141 8.96 6.92 -8.42
N THR A 142 8.36 5.74 -8.33
CA THR A 142 7.98 4.89 -9.45
C THR A 142 6.49 4.59 -9.38
N ALA A 143 5.83 4.58 -10.53
CA ALA A 143 4.45 4.17 -10.65
C ALA A 143 4.40 2.76 -11.28
N PRO A 144 3.56 1.84 -10.78
CA PRO A 144 3.41 0.52 -11.37
C PRO A 144 2.80 0.60 -12.77
N ALA A 145 3.00 -0.45 -13.57
CA ALA A 145 2.36 -0.57 -14.87
C ALA A 145 0.85 -0.80 -14.73
N ARG A 146 0.04 -0.31 -15.68
CA ARG A 146 -1.42 -0.44 -15.66
C ARG A 146 -1.90 -1.90 -15.42
N ALA A 147 -1.31 -2.86 -16.13
CA ALA A 147 -1.67 -4.27 -16.00
C ALA A 147 -1.36 -4.86 -14.61
N ALA A 148 -0.42 -4.27 -13.86
CA ALA A 148 -0.16 -4.65 -12.47
C ALA A 148 -1.22 -4.07 -11.52
N VAL A 149 -1.72 -2.85 -11.80
CA VAL A 149 -2.77 -2.21 -10.99
C VAL A 149 -4.10 -2.95 -11.08
N GLU A 150 -4.45 -3.46 -12.27
CA GLU A 150 -5.68 -4.23 -12.49
C GLU A 150 -5.78 -5.47 -11.57
N ARG A 151 -4.64 -6.03 -11.13
CA ARG A 151 -4.57 -7.17 -10.21
C ARG A 151 -3.88 -6.84 -8.88
N HIS A 152 -3.87 -5.56 -8.50
CA HIS A 152 -3.17 -5.12 -7.30
C HIS A 152 -3.83 -5.66 -6.03
N ALA A 153 -3.06 -6.46 -5.27
CA ALA A 153 -3.58 -7.18 -4.11
C ALA A 153 -4.11 -6.26 -3.00
N GLN A 154 -3.42 -5.15 -2.72
CA GLN A 154 -3.85 -4.20 -1.68
C GLN A 154 -5.20 -3.56 -2.02
N LEU A 155 -5.38 -3.15 -3.28
CA LEU A 155 -6.62 -2.50 -3.72
C LEU A 155 -7.78 -3.49 -3.74
N GLY A 156 -7.52 -4.73 -4.16
CA GLY A 156 -8.50 -5.82 -4.07
C GLY A 156 -8.96 -6.08 -2.63
N VAL A 157 -8.04 -6.02 -1.65
CA VAL A 157 -8.39 -6.14 -0.21
C VAL A 157 -9.29 -5.01 0.26
N TYR A 158 -9.03 -3.76 -0.17
CA TYR A 158 -9.89 -2.64 0.20
C TYR A 158 -11.29 -2.78 -0.39
N GLN A 159 -11.40 -3.23 -1.64
CA GLN A 159 -12.70 -3.50 -2.26
C GLN A 159 -13.45 -4.62 -1.52
N LEU A 160 -12.76 -5.71 -1.14
CA LEU A 160 -13.35 -6.78 -0.33
C LEU A 160 -13.76 -6.28 1.07
N ALA A 161 -13.00 -5.35 1.66
CA ALA A 161 -13.35 -4.74 2.93
C ALA A 161 -14.65 -3.90 2.83
N VAL A 162 -14.82 -3.16 1.73
CA VAL A 162 -16.07 -2.43 1.43
C VAL A 162 -17.25 -3.39 1.36
N GLU A 163 -17.13 -4.50 0.62
CA GLU A 163 -18.19 -5.54 0.53
C GLU A 163 -18.53 -6.13 1.90
N ALA A 164 -17.52 -6.27 2.77
CA ALA A 164 -17.65 -6.78 4.13
C ALA A 164 -18.16 -5.75 5.14
N GLY A 165 -18.48 -4.53 4.70
CA GLY A 165 -19.09 -3.49 5.54
C GLY A 165 -18.10 -2.51 6.18
N ALA A 166 -16.84 -2.47 5.76
CA ALA A 166 -15.83 -1.55 6.30
C ALA A 166 -16.25 -0.06 6.19
N THR A 167 -17.07 0.29 5.21
CA THR A 167 -17.49 1.67 4.94
C THR A 167 -18.95 1.95 5.29
N THR A 168 -19.66 1.01 5.91
CA THR A 168 -21.11 1.11 6.14
C THR A 168 -21.48 2.37 6.92
N GLU A 169 -20.68 2.76 7.92
CA GLU A 169 -20.93 3.94 8.76
C GLU A 169 -20.83 5.24 7.96
N VAL A 170 -19.79 5.39 7.12
CA VAL A 170 -19.53 6.63 6.37
C VAL A 170 -20.30 6.70 5.06
N ALA A 171 -20.65 5.56 4.45
CA ALA A 171 -21.33 5.47 3.16
C ALA A 171 -22.86 5.32 3.28
N GLY A 172 -23.42 5.56 4.47
CA GLY A 172 -24.88 5.52 4.68
C GLY A 172 -25.50 4.16 4.37
N GLY A 173 -24.78 3.07 4.65
CA GLY A 173 -25.23 1.71 4.36
C GLY A 173 -24.87 1.15 2.99
N SER A 174 -24.24 1.93 2.09
CA SER A 174 -23.74 1.37 0.83
C SER A 174 -22.48 0.52 1.07
N GLY A 175 -22.57 -0.77 0.72
CA GLY A 175 -21.45 -1.71 0.69
C GLY A 175 -21.03 -2.11 -0.72
N ARG A 176 -21.47 -1.37 -1.76
CA ARG A 176 -21.18 -1.73 -3.15
C ARG A 176 -19.85 -1.13 -3.61
N PRO A 177 -18.83 -1.93 -3.99
CA PRO A 177 -17.59 -1.38 -4.53
C PRO A 177 -17.79 -0.75 -5.91
N GLY A 178 -17.28 0.47 -6.07
CA GLY A 178 -17.15 1.19 -7.35
C GLY A 178 -15.77 1.02 -8.00
N GLY A 179 -14.88 0.25 -7.39
CA GLY A 179 -13.49 0.09 -7.79
C GLY A 179 -12.52 0.79 -6.85
N ALA A 180 -11.26 0.87 -7.28
CA ALA A 180 -10.19 1.46 -6.50
C ALA A 180 -9.25 2.31 -7.37
N GLU A 181 -8.58 3.29 -6.76
CA GLU A 181 -7.63 4.17 -7.44
C GLU A 181 -6.27 4.22 -6.72
N LEU A 182 -5.20 4.26 -7.51
CA LEU A 182 -3.88 4.70 -7.06
C LEU A 182 -3.61 6.10 -7.60
N VAL A 183 -3.41 7.06 -6.70
CA VAL A 183 -3.08 8.44 -7.05
C VAL A 183 -1.61 8.68 -6.79
N GLN A 184 -0.83 8.76 -7.86
CA GLN A 184 0.63 8.83 -7.80
C GLN A 184 1.07 10.29 -7.59
N LEU A 185 1.11 10.74 -6.33
CA LEU A 185 1.33 12.13 -5.95
C LEU A 185 2.67 12.71 -6.39
N ARG A 186 3.67 11.90 -6.74
CA ARG A 186 4.97 12.35 -7.31
C ARG A 186 5.03 12.32 -8.84
N HIS A 187 3.93 11.97 -9.49
CA HIS A 187 3.88 11.76 -10.94
C HIS A 187 2.81 12.62 -11.58
N GLN A 188 3.23 13.51 -12.48
CA GLN A 188 2.33 14.34 -13.26
C GLN A 188 2.22 13.83 -14.71
N ARG A 189 1.00 13.86 -15.24
CA ARG A 189 0.67 13.68 -16.65
C ARG A 189 0.04 14.96 -17.18
N ARG A 190 -0.23 15.01 -18.49
CA ARG A 190 -0.86 16.18 -19.14
C ARG A 190 -2.18 16.60 -18.47
N ALA A 191 -2.94 15.64 -17.94
CA ALA A 191 -4.24 15.86 -17.31
C ALA A 191 -4.17 16.11 -15.79
N GLY A 192 -2.98 16.32 -15.21
CA GLY A 192 -2.79 16.49 -13.77
C GLY A 192 -2.07 15.31 -13.13
N VAL A 193 -2.38 15.01 -11.87
CA VAL A 193 -1.78 13.88 -11.15
C VAL A 193 -2.07 12.56 -11.88
N HIS A 194 -1.11 11.66 -11.87
CA HIS A 194 -1.25 10.35 -12.50
C HIS A 194 -2.15 9.45 -11.65
N VAL A 195 -3.37 9.21 -12.12
CA VAL A 195 -4.34 8.29 -11.51
C VAL A 195 -4.37 6.97 -12.28
N GLN A 196 -4.39 5.86 -11.56
CA GLN A 196 -4.52 4.52 -12.10
C GLN A 196 -5.71 3.83 -11.44
N HIS A 197 -6.52 3.14 -12.24
CA HIS A 197 -7.77 2.55 -11.77
C HIS A 197 -7.68 1.03 -11.74
N GLN A 198 -8.19 0.43 -10.67
CA GLN A 198 -8.60 -0.97 -10.63
C GLN A 198 -10.13 -1.01 -10.67
N PRO A 199 -10.74 -1.73 -11.62
CA PRO A 199 -12.19 -1.83 -11.69
C PRO A 199 -12.75 -2.52 -10.45
N ALA A 200 -14.05 -2.32 -10.20
CA ALA A 200 -14.81 -3.09 -9.23
C ALA A 200 -14.61 -4.60 -9.50
N ASP A 201 -14.08 -5.35 -8.54
CA ASP A 201 -14.10 -6.81 -8.62
C ASP A 201 -15.51 -7.32 -8.31
N VAL A 202 -16.44 -7.09 -9.24
CA VAL A 202 -17.85 -7.49 -9.12
C VAL A 202 -18.06 -8.99 -8.91
N THR A 203 -17.01 -9.79 -9.08
CA THR A 203 -17.03 -11.23 -8.82
C THR A 203 -16.37 -11.62 -7.50
N GLY A 204 -15.67 -10.70 -6.83
CA GLY A 204 -14.82 -10.92 -5.65
C GLY A 204 -13.66 -11.91 -5.88
N ARG A 205 -13.48 -12.44 -7.10
CA ARG A 205 -12.67 -13.63 -7.34
C ARG A 205 -11.17 -13.35 -7.25
N THR A 206 -10.70 -12.18 -7.66
CA THR A 206 -9.26 -11.92 -7.73
C THR A 206 -8.70 -11.71 -6.32
N ALA A 207 -9.33 -10.85 -5.54
CA ALA A 207 -8.91 -10.58 -4.17
C ALA A 207 -9.13 -11.80 -3.26
N ALA A 208 -10.27 -12.49 -3.38
CA ALA A 208 -10.52 -13.70 -2.60
C ALA A 208 -9.56 -14.84 -2.95
N THR A 209 -9.16 -15.00 -4.21
CA THR A 209 -8.15 -16.01 -4.60
C THR A 209 -6.78 -15.70 -4.02
N GLN A 210 -6.34 -14.43 -4.08
CA GLN A 210 -5.08 -14.00 -3.46
C GLN A 210 -5.11 -14.19 -1.94
N LEU A 211 -6.22 -13.86 -1.29
CA LEU A 211 -6.40 -14.05 0.14
C LEU A 211 -6.43 -15.53 0.53
N ALA A 212 -7.11 -16.38 -0.26
CA ALA A 212 -7.12 -17.83 -0.06
C ALA A 212 -5.73 -18.44 -0.18
N HIS A 213 -4.95 -18.00 -1.17
CA HIS A 213 -3.56 -18.41 -1.30
C HIS A 213 -2.74 -18.01 -0.07
N ALA A 214 -2.85 -16.76 0.38
CA ALA A 214 -2.16 -16.28 1.58
C ALA A 214 -2.55 -17.09 2.84
N VAL A 215 -3.84 -17.35 3.04
CA VAL A 215 -4.33 -18.17 4.17
C VAL A 215 -3.77 -19.59 4.10
N ALA A 216 -3.76 -20.21 2.92
CA ALA A 216 -3.22 -21.56 2.73
C ALA A 216 -1.72 -21.63 3.02
N VAL A 217 -0.94 -20.63 2.61
CA VAL A 217 0.50 -20.53 2.91
C VAL A 217 0.74 -20.42 4.41
N VAL A 218 -0.01 -19.54 5.10
CA VAL A 218 0.13 -19.35 6.56
C VAL A 218 -0.24 -20.63 7.32
N ARG A 219 -1.37 -21.27 6.98
CA ARG A 219 -1.79 -22.53 7.62
C ARG A 219 -0.87 -23.70 7.31
N GLY A 220 -0.27 -23.70 6.13
CA GLY A 220 0.68 -24.72 5.73
C GLY A 220 2.02 -24.65 6.45
N GLU A 221 2.31 -23.55 7.15
CA GLU A 221 3.57 -23.28 7.87
C GLU A 221 4.83 -23.51 7.02
N ARG A 222 4.69 -23.40 5.69
CA ARG A 222 5.75 -23.61 4.71
C ARG A 222 6.03 -22.30 4.00
N PHE A 223 6.94 -21.52 4.58
CA PHE A 223 7.33 -20.21 4.06
C PHE A 223 8.52 -20.33 3.12
N ALA A 224 8.28 -20.75 1.88
CA ALA A 224 9.33 -20.87 0.87
C ALA A 224 9.84 -19.50 0.40
N ALA A 225 11.12 -19.43 0.05
CA ALA A 225 11.70 -18.26 -0.60
C ALA A 225 11.36 -18.29 -2.11
N THR A 226 10.78 -17.20 -2.62
CA THR A 226 10.47 -17.04 -4.05
C THR A 226 11.42 -16.00 -4.66
N PRO A 227 12.37 -16.39 -5.53
CA PRO A 227 13.22 -15.44 -6.24
C PRO A 227 12.42 -14.51 -7.14
N GLY A 228 12.72 -13.21 -7.10
CA GLY A 228 12.05 -12.19 -7.92
C GLY A 228 12.64 -10.80 -7.75
N PRO A 229 12.02 -9.75 -8.34
CA PRO A 229 12.54 -8.37 -8.28
C PRO A 229 12.72 -7.83 -6.85
N ALA A 230 11.90 -8.30 -5.91
CA ALA A 230 11.98 -7.95 -4.49
C ALA A 230 13.32 -8.38 -3.84
N CYS A 231 14.04 -9.36 -4.42
CA CYS A 231 15.33 -9.81 -3.89
C CYS A 231 16.39 -8.70 -3.88
N ALA A 232 16.34 -7.75 -4.82
CA ALA A 232 17.32 -6.67 -4.92
C ALA A 232 17.34 -5.72 -3.70
N HIS A 233 16.26 -5.71 -2.92
CA HIS A 233 16.09 -4.83 -1.74
C HIS A 233 15.69 -5.64 -0.49
N CYS A 234 15.92 -6.95 -0.49
CA CYS A 234 15.54 -7.83 0.61
C CYS A 234 16.59 -7.78 1.72
N GLU A 235 16.21 -7.28 2.90
CA GLU A 235 17.07 -7.20 4.10
C GLU A 235 17.53 -8.58 4.61
N PHE A 236 16.79 -9.65 4.29
CA PHE A 236 17.11 -11.03 4.67
C PHE A 236 17.96 -11.78 3.65
N THR A 237 18.52 -11.09 2.64
CA THR A 237 19.45 -11.69 1.66
C THR A 237 20.56 -12.52 2.31
N PRO A 238 21.19 -12.09 3.44
CA PRO A 238 22.26 -12.86 4.09
C PRO A 238 21.83 -14.21 4.69
N VAL A 239 20.53 -14.39 4.96
CA VAL A 239 19.99 -15.62 5.58
C VAL A 239 19.02 -16.36 4.66
N CYS A 240 18.88 -15.90 3.42
CA CYS A 240 17.92 -16.46 2.46
C CYS A 240 18.50 -17.70 1.76
N PRO A 241 17.88 -18.89 1.86
CA PRO A 241 18.38 -20.11 1.22
C PRO A 241 18.34 -20.07 -0.31
N ALA A 242 17.51 -19.19 -0.88
CA ALA A 242 17.44 -18.96 -2.32
C ALA A 242 18.55 -18.04 -2.86
N GLN A 243 19.36 -17.42 -1.98
CA GLN A 243 20.46 -16.54 -2.35
C GLN A 243 21.81 -17.22 -2.09
N PRO A 244 22.82 -17.05 -2.95
CA PRO A 244 24.15 -17.64 -2.74
C PRO A 244 24.77 -17.24 -1.40
N ALA A 245 24.53 -16.00 -0.95
CA ALA A 245 25.04 -15.47 0.31
C ALA A 245 24.44 -16.15 1.57
N GLY A 246 23.23 -16.69 1.47
CA GLY A 246 22.54 -17.39 2.56
C GLY A 246 22.64 -18.92 2.51
N ARG A 247 23.34 -19.47 1.51
CA ARG A 247 23.65 -20.91 1.46
C ARG A 247 24.84 -21.19 2.37
N THR A 248 24.57 -21.65 3.60
CA THR A 248 25.61 -22.23 4.44
C THR A 248 26.20 -23.44 3.72
N LEU A 249 27.53 -23.50 3.58
CA LEU A 249 28.29 -24.53 2.84
C LEU A 249 28.19 -25.96 3.40
N LEU A 250 27.20 -26.29 4.24
CA LEU A 250 27.08 -27.58 4.93
C LEU A 250 26.30 -28.65 4.14
N ASP A 251 25.85 -28.37 2.91
CA ASP A 251 25.11 -29.35 2.07
C ASP A 251 26.00 -30.02 0.99
N ARG A 252 27.32 -30.14 1.24
CA ARG A 252 28.28 -30.82 0.33
C ARG A 252 28.97 -32.03 0.95
N SER A 253 28.26 -32.77 1.79
CA SER A 253 28.76 -34.06 2.24
C SER A 253 27.58 -35.00 2.40
N HIS A 254 27.18 -35.67 1.32
CA HIS A 254 26.51 -36.99 1.27
C HIS A 254 26.33 -37.41 -0.20
N ASP A 255 27.41 -37.35 -1.00
CA ASP A 255 27.44 -38.02 -2.30
C ASP A 255 28.90 -38.25 -2.73
N ASP A 256 29.56 -39.18 -2.05
CA ASP A 256 30.81 -39.80 -2.51
C ASP A 256 31.03 -41.10 -1.72
N THR A 257 30.13 -42.06 -1.87
CA THR A 257 30.48 -43.48 -1.73
C THR A 257 29.53 -44.30 -2.60
N GLU A 258 30.11 -45.25 -3.33
CA GLU A 258 29.49 -46.23 -4.24
C GLU A 258 29.43 -45.84 -5.73
N GLN A 259 30.62 -45.83 -6.36
CA GLN A 259 30.78 -46.44 -7.68
C GLN A 259 31.62 -47.71 -7.53
N SER A 260 30.97 -48.85 -7.79
CA SER A 260 31.62 -50.08 -8.27
C SER A 260 32.01 -49.93 -9.73
#